data_AF-A0A7C4XFB3-F1
#
_entry.id   AF-A0A7C4XFB3-F1
#
_cell.length_a   1.000
_cell.length_b   1.000
_cell.length_c   1.000
_cell.angle_alpha   90.00
_cell.angle_beta   90.00
_cell.angle_gamma   90.00
#
_symmetry.space_group_name_H-M   'P 1'
#
loop_
_entity.id
_entity.type
_entity.pdbx_description
1 polymer ?
#
loop_
_entity_poly.entity_id
_entity_poly.type
_entity_poly.pdbx_seq_one_letter_code
_entity_poly.pdbx_strand_id
1 'polypeptide(L)'
;MRDETAFETTAFLGAARRAKRDPYRLSLFGRHLEPDENPLAILSVHGGMLLVTDRRILELHAHLEIHGAWNVKQFLGYAVAREIRRAEVQGVDHLVGPPQEDRRHATQIEDRLVLRIRDGAEEILIARGPQAVLTEDDIRELRAAILGAQAK
;
A
#
# COMPACT_ATOMS: atom_id res chain seq x y z
N MET A 1 -8.91 18.89 -6.94
CA MET A 1 -8.82 17.66 -6.13
C MET A 1 -9.33 16.53 -7.01
N ARG A 2 -8.52 15.51 -7.30
CA ARG A 2 -9.02 14.37 -8.09
C ARG A 2 -10.12 13.67 -7.31
N ASP A 3 -11.22 13.41 -7.99
CA ASP A 3 -12.42 12.77 -7.44
C ASP A 3 -12.23 11.24 -7.42
N GLU A 4 -13.16 10.52 -6.81
CA GLU A 4 -13.19 9.05 -6.77
C GLU A 4 -13.08 8.40 -8.17
N THR A 5 -13.47 9.11 -9.22
CA THR A 5 -13.41 8.69 -10.62
C THR A 5 -11.99 8.39 -11.09
N ALA A 6 -10.98 9.01 -10.48
CA ALA A 6 -9.57 8.70 -10.75
C ALA A 6 -9.22 7.23 -10.43
N PHE A 7 -9.99 6.57 -9.56
CA PHE A 7 -9.76 5.19 -9.11
C PHE A 7 -10.64 4.15 -9.81
N GLU A 8 -11.41 4.52 -10.84
CA GLU A 8 -12.33 3.59 -11.52
C GLU A 8 -11.62 2.36 -12.10
N THR A 9 -10.42 2.56 -12.63
CA THR A 9 -9.58 1.52 -13.25
C THR A 9 -8.52 0.96 -12.29
N THR A 10 -8.46 1.45 -11.04
CA THR A 10 -7.47 1.01 -10.06
C THR A 10 -7.78 -0.41 -9.56
N ALA A 11 -6.75 -1.26 -9.53
CA ALA A 11 -6.84 -2.58 -8.93
C ALA A 11 -6.82 -2.48 -7.40
N PHE A 12 -7.78 -3.10 -6.71
CA PHE A 12 -7.80 -3.20 -5.26
C PHE A 12 -7.40 -4.62 -4.87
N LEU A 13 -6.32 -4.74 -4.10
CA LEU A 13 -5.63 -6.01 -3.87
C LEU A 13 -5.71 -6.48 -2.42
N GLY A 14 -5.57 -7.79 -2.21
CA GLY A 14 -5.57 -8.42 -0.89
C GLY A 14 -6.84 -8.07 -0.10
N ALA A 15 -6.69 -7.61 1.14
CA ALA A 15 -7.82 -7.21 1.98
C ALA A 15 -8.67 -6.08 1.39
N ALA A 16 -8.10 -5.23 0.53
CA ALA A 16 -8.83 -4.15 -0.12
C ALA A 16 -9.74 -4.63 -1.27
N ARG A 17 -9.51 -5.84 -1.81
CA ARG A 17 -10.25 -6.38 -2.97
C ARG A 17 -11.76 -6.48 -2.73
N ARG A 18 -12.17 -6.77 -1.49
CA ARG A 18 -13.59 -6.89 -1.09
C ARG A 18 -14.13 -5.66 -0.38
N ALA A 19 -13.30 -4.63 -0.17
CA ALA A 19 -13.73 -3.43 0.53
C ALA A 19 -14.68 -2.61 -0.34
N LYS A 20 -15.68 -1.98 0.29
CA LYS A 20 -16.52 -0.99 -0.40
C LYS A 20 -15.63 0.16 -0.85
N ARG A 21 -15.78 0.57 -2.12
CA ARG A 21 -15.19 1.77 -2.68
C ARG A 21 -15.92 2.96 -2.06
N ASP A 22 -15.34 3.52 -1.01
CA ASP A 22 -15.88 4.67 -0.30
C ASP A 22 -15.34 5.96 -0.95
N PRO A 23 -16.21 6.80 -1.54
CA PRO A 23 -15.82 8.05 -2.22
C PRO A 23 -14.93 8.94 -1.36
N TYR A 24 -15.29 9.08 -0.08
CA TYR A 24 -14.58 9.93 0.85
C TYR A 24 -13.18 9.37 1.11
N ARG A 25 -13.05 8.05 1.34
CA ARG A 25 -11.74 7.42 1.53
C ARG A 25 -10.85 7.55 0.30
N LEU A 26 -11.41 7.37 -0.90
CA LEU A 26 -10.67 7.53 -2.16
C LEU A 26 -10.21 8.97 -2.37
N SER A 27 -11.04 9.95 -2.00
CA SER A 27 -10.63 11.37 -2.05
C SER A 27 -9.43 11.67 -1.15
N LEU A 28 -9.27 10.97 -0.02
CA LEU A 28 -8.12 11.14 0.87
C LEU A 28 -6.83 10.63 0.22
N PHE A 29 -6.89 9.53 -0.54
CA PHE A 29 -5.75 9.06 -1.33
C PHE A 29 -5.47 9.98 -2.51
N GLY A 30 -6.52 10.45 -3.19
CA GLY A 30 -6.43 11.35 -4.34
C GLY A 30 -5.77 12.69 -4.05
N ARG A 31 -5.72 13.13 -2.78
CA ARG A 31 -4.98 14.33 -2.36
C ARG A 31 -3.46 14.22 -2.52
N HIS A 32 -2.93 13.01 -2.65
CA HIS A 32 -1.50 12.77 -2.85
C HIS A 32 -1.12 12.57 -4.32
N LEU A 33 -2.08 12.62 -5.24
CA LEU A 33 -1.83 12.48 -6.67
C LEU A 33 -1.54 13.83 -7.32
N GLU A 34 -0.54 13.86 -8.20
CA GLU A 34 -0.38 14.99 -9.12
C GLU A 34 -1.56 15.07 -10.12
N PRO A 35 -1.84 16.24 -10.71
CA PRO A 35 -2.98 16.43 -11.63
C PRO A 35 -3.08 15.40 -12.76
N ASP A 36 -1.96 14.88 -13.25
CA ASP A 36 -1.86 13.92 -14.36
C ASP A 36 -1.40 12.52 -13.94
N GLU A 37 -1.40 12.23 -12.63
CA GLU A 37 -0.92 10.97 -12.08
C GLU A 37 -2.06 9.97 -11.89
N ASN A 38 -1.95 8.80 -12.51
CA ASN A 38 -3.01 7.80 -12.55
C ASN A 38 -2.76 6.67 -11.55
N PRO A 39 -3.71 6.38 -10.63
CA PRO A 39 -3.58 5.29 -9.67
C PRO A 39 -3.81 3.94 -10.36
N LEU A 40 -2.84 3.03 -10.24
CA LEU A 40 -2.85 1.70 -10.85
C LEU A 40 -3.30 0.62 -9.89
N ALA A 41 -2.81 0.63 -8.66
CA ALA A 41 -3.18 -0.35 -7.64
C ALA A 41 -3.21 0.22 -6.22
N ILE A 42 -4.08 -0.33 -5.39
CA ILE A 42 -4.15 -0.07 -3.95
C ILE A 42 -4.05 -1.40 -3.20
N LEU A 43 -3.15 -1.44 -2.22
CA LEU A 43 -2.95 -2.58 -1.34
C LEU A 43 -2.94 -2.10 0.12
N SER A 44 -3.70 -2.76 0.99
CA SER A 44 -3.54 -2.55 2.44
C SER A 44 -2.22 -3.14 2.93
N VAL A 45 -1.46 -2.37 3.69
CA VAL A 45 -0.19 -2.77 4.28
C VAL A 45 -0.22 -2.56 5.80
N HIS A 46 0.78 -3.07 6.50
CA HIS A 46 0.84 -2.94 7.95
C HIS A 46 0.97 -1.47 8.35
N GLY A 47 -0.03 -0.94 9.05
CA GLY A 47 -0.07 0.47 9.47
C GLY A 47 -0.55 1.46 8.40
N GLY A 48 -0.94 1.00 7.21
CA GLY A 48 -1.28 1.93 6.13
C GLY A 48 -1.81 1.32 4.84
N MET A 49 -1.59 2.05 3.75
CA MET A 49 -1.97 1.69 2.39
C MET A 49 -0.79 1.93 1.46
N LEU A 50 -0.55 0.99 0.55
CA LEU A 50 0.35 1.18 -0.58
C LEU A 50 -0.49 1.60 -1.79
N LEU A 51 -0.16 2.75 -2.37
CA LEU A 51 -0.74 3.28 -3.59
C LEU A 51 0.31 3.25 -4.70
N VAL A 52 0.09 2.42 -5.70
CA VAL A 52 0.93 2.36 -6.92
C VAL A 52 0.28 3.25 -7.96
N THR A 53 1.03 4.21 -8.50
CA THR A 53 0.61 5.07 -9.61
C THR A 53 1.43 4.78 -10.86
N ASP A 54 1.10 5.43 -11.96
CA ASP A 54 1.89 5.36 -13.19
C ASP A 54 3.30 5.96 -13.04
N ARG A 55 3.56 6.78 -12.02
CA ARG A 55 4.84 7.48 -11.77
C ARG A 55 5.60 6.99 -10.55
N ARG A 56 4.93 6.71 -9.44
CA ARG A 56 5.54 6.43 -8.13
C ARG A 56 4.71 5.44 -7.31
N ILE A 57 5.32 4.96 -6.25
CA ILE A 57 4.72 4.10 -5.24
C ILE A 57 4.73 4.89 -3.94
N LEU A 58 3.56 5.06 -3.35
CA LEU A 58 3.35 5.81 -2.12
C LEU A 58 2.95 4.85 -1.01
N GLU A 59 3.70 4.86 0.09
CA GLU A 59 3.25 4.26 1.33
C GLU A 59 2.58 5.33 2.18
N LEU A 60 1.28 5.15 2.42
CA LEU A 60 0.41 6.09 3.09
C LEU A 60 0.05 5.56 4.48
N HIS A 61 0.43 6.27 5.53
CA HIS A 61 0.04 5.91 6.91
C HIS A 61 -1.07 6.82 7.40
N ALA A 62 -1.91 6.29 8.29
CA ALA A 62 -2.95 7.08 8.92
C ALA A 62 -2.32 8.19 9.77
N HIS A 63 -2.64 9.45 9.44
CA HIS A 63 -2.21 10.59 10.23
C HIS A 63 -3.19 10.79 11.40
N LEU A 64 -2.70 10.52 12.60
CA LEU A 64 -3.43 10.64 13.86
C LEU A 64 -2.79 11.72 14.73
N GLU A 65 -3.47 12.83 14.95
CA GLU A 65 -3.04 13.84 15.92
C GLU A 65 -3.70 13.59 17.28
N ILE A 66 -2.92 13.78 18.36
CA ILE A 66 -3.44 13.67 19.72
C ILE A 66 -4.01 15.03 20.13
N HIS A 67 -5.30 15.05 20.45
CA HIS A 67 -5.96 16.23 20.99
C HIS A 67 -6.42 16.03 22.44
N GLY A 68 -6.16 17.06 23.25
CA GLY A 68 -6.66 17.21 24.62
C GLY A 68 -5.92 16.38 25.68
N ALA A 69 -6.30 16.59 26.94
CA ALA A 69 -5.69 15.96 28.12
C ALA A 69 -5.92 14.43 28.23
N TRP A 70 -6.73 13.85 27.33
CA TRP A 70 -7.18 12.45 27.39
C TRP A 70 -6.59 11.56 26.27
N ASN A 71 -5.60 12.05 25.53
CA ASN A 71 -4.94 11.32 24.44
C ASN A 71 -5.89 10.80 23.34
N VAL A 72 -6.95 11.54 23.01
CA VAL A 72 -7.85 11.15 21.92
C VAL A 72 -7.14 11.39 20.59
N LYS A 73 -7.05 10.34 19.77
CA LYS A 73 -6.45 10.41 18.44
C LYS A 73 -7.51 10.79 17.41
N GLN A 74 -7.37 11.97 16.80
CA GLN A 74 -8.20 12.39 15.69
C GLN A 74 -7.56 11.98 14.36
N PHE A 75 -8.34 11.32 13.50
CA PHE A 75 -7.91 11.00 12.14
C PHE A 75 -8.01 12.22 11.24
N LEU A 76 -6.88 12.65 10.68
CA LEU A 76 -6.80 13.82 9.81
C LEU A 76 -6.65 13.45 8.32
N GLY A 77 -6.48 12.16 8.03
CA GLY A 77 -6.27 11.65 6.68
C GLY A 77 -5.05 10.74 6.62
N TYR A 78 -4.43 10.67 5.45
CA TYR A 78 -3.21 9.92 5.25
C TYR A 78 -2.01 10.87 5.06
N ALA A 79 -0.84 10.43 5.50
CA ALA A 79 0.43 11.08 5.23
C ALA A 79 1.33 10.13 4.44
N VAL A 80 2.14 10.69 3.54
CA VAL A 80 3.15 9.92 2.82
C VAL A 80 4.27 9.57 3.79
N ALA A 81 4.37 8.30 4.16
CA ALA A 81 5.45 7.76 4.98
C ALA A 81 6.70 7.52 4.13
N ARG A 82 6.52 7.07 2.89
CA ARG A 82 7.59 6.79 1.94
C ARG A 82 7.10 6.98 0.51
N GLU A 83 7.98 7.47 -0.34
CA GLU A 83 7.77 7.61 -1.79
C GLU A 83 8.92 6.92 -2.52
N ILE A 84 8.58 6.07 -3.50
CA ILE A 84 9.54 5.36 -4.34
C ILE A 84 9.18 5.66 -5.79
N ARG A 85 10.15 6.11 -6.59
CA ARG A 85 9.91 6.32 -8.03
C ARG A 85 9.71 4.97 -8.71
N ARG A 86 8.61 4.82 -9.46
CA ARG A 86 8.31 3.54 -10.13
C ARG A 86 9.40 3.16 -11.14
N ALA A 87 10.01 4.15 -11.77
CA ALA A 87 11.13 3.98 -12.71
C ALA A 87 12.41 3.40 -12.09
N GLU A 88 12.57 3.48 -10.77
CA GLU A 88 13.75 2.95 -10.08
C GLU A 88 13.58 1.47 -9.70
N VAL A 89 12.35 0.95 -9.74
CA VAL A 89 12.03 -0.44 -9.37
C VAL A 89 12.33 -1.37 -10.54
N GLN A 90 13.25 -2.31 -10.30
CA GLN A 90 13.73 -3.30 -11.27
C GLN A 90 13.17 -4.70 -11.01
N GLY A 91 12.60 -4.92 -9.83
CA GLY A 91 12.04 -6.21 -9.44
C GLY A 91 11.09 -6.08 -8.28
N VAL A 92 10.18 -7.05 -8.18
CA VAL A 92 9.18 -7.13 -7.12
C VAL A 92 9.11 -8.57 -6.67
N ASP A 93 9.46 -8.82 -5.42
CA ASP A 93 9.44 -10.13 -4.81
C ASP A 93 8.43 -10.15 -3.66
N HIS A 94 7.71 -11.28 -3.52
CA HIS A 94 6.77 -11.51 -2.43
C HIS A 94 7.38 -12.56 -1.51
N LEU A 95 7.59 -12.19 -0.25
CA LEU A 95 8.24 -13.05 0.73
C LEU A 95 7.29 -13.27 1.90
N VAL A 96 7.04 -14.54 2.20
CA VAL A 96 6.34 -14.97 3.39
C VAL A 96 7.36 -15.52 4.36
N GLY A 97 7.57 -14.81 5.46
CA GLY A 97 8.52 -15.20 6.50
C GLY A 97 8.12 -16.50 7.20
N PRO A 98 9.07 -17.18 7.86
CA PRO A 98 8.76 -18.38 8.63
C PRO A 98 7.80 -18.04 9.79
N PRO A 99 6.96 -18.99 10.22
CA PRO A 99 6.15 -18.82 11.42
C PRO A 99 7.00 -18.52 12.66
N GLN A 100 6.56 -17.53 13.44
CA GLN A 100 7.15 -17.12 14.71
C GLN A 100 6.07 -17.15 15.80
N GLU A 101 6.44 -17.51 17.02
CA GLU A 101 5.52 -17.35 18.17
C GLU A 101 5.58 -15.91 18.69
N ASP A 102 4.42 -15.30 18.88
CA ASP A 102 4.32 -14.02 19.57
C ASP A 102 4.33 -14.18 21.11
N ARG A 103 4.30 -13.05 21.82
CA ARG A 103 4.26 -13.02 23.30
C ARG A 103 3.01 -13.66 23.91
N ARG A 104 2.01 -13.99 23.09
CA ARG A 104 0.75 -14.65 23.48
C ARG A 104 0.70 -16.10 22.97
N HIS A 105 1.82 -16.65 22.50
CA HIS A 105 1.92 -17.98 21.89
C HIS A 105 1.03 -18.17 20.65
N ALA A 106 0.66 -17.07 19.99
CA ALA A 106 0.00 -17.15 18.69
C ALA A 106 1.07 -17.20 17.59
N THR A 107 0.88 -18.11 16.64
CA THR A 107 1.71 -18.16 15.43
C THR A 107 1.46 -16.93 14.57
N GLN A 108 2.53 -16.22 14.26
CA GLN A 108 2.55 -15.08 13.34
C GLN A 108 3.56 -15.33 12.23
N ILE A 109 3.15 -15.05 11.00
CA ILE A 109 4.04 -14.89 9.86
C ILE A 109 4.08 -13.42 9.46
N GLU A 110 5.18 -13.04 8.83
CA GLU A 110 5.31 -11.74 8.19
C GLU A 110 5.16 -11.88 6.69
N ASP A 111 4.17 -11.18 6.15
CA ASP A 111 3.91 -11.09 4.71
C ASP A 111 4.53 -9.79 4.20
N ARG A 112 5.54 -9.88 3.32
CA ARG A 112 6.35 -8.75 2.87
C ARG A 112 6.40 -8.64 1.35
N LEU A 113 6.37 -7.40 0.87
CA LEU A 113 6.71 -7.03 -0.50
C LEU A 113 8.13 -6.46 -0.51
N VAL A 114 8.99 -6.96 -1.39
CA VAL A 114 10.36 -6.48 -1.57
C VAL A 114 10.46 -5.86 -2.95
N LEU A 115 10.77 -4.56 -3.00
CA LEU A 115 11.01 -3.83 -4.23
C LEU A 115 12.51 -3.73 -4.44
N ARG A 116 13.03 -4.42 -5.45
CA ARG A 116 14.43 -4.26 -5.85
C ARG A 116 14.57 -2.97 -6.64
N ILE A 117 15.36 -2.04 -6.12
CA ILE A 117 15.67 -0.76 -6.76
C ILE A 117 17.15 -0.72 -7.15
N ARG A 118 17.56 0.28 -7.93
CA ARG A 118 18.93 0.36 -8.47
C ARG A 118 20.03 0.21 -7.42
N ASP A 119 19.83 0.83 -6.26
CA ASP A 119 20.85 0.95 -5.21
C ASP A 119 20.54 0.06 -3.98
N GLY A 120 19.59 -0.88 -4.08
CA GLY A 120 19.25 -1.76 -2.97
C GLY A 120 17.86 -2.38 -3.07
N ALA A 121 17.23 -2.58 -1.92
CA ALA A 121 15.87 -3.10 -1.84
C ALA A 121 15.09 -2.34 -0.77
N GLU A 122 13.82 -2.08 -1.08
CA GLU A 122 12.86 -1.49 -0.16
C GLU A 122 11.88 -2.57 0.27
N GLU A 123 11.80 -2.81 1.58
CA GLU A 123 10.84 -3.76 2.15
C GLU A 123 9.58 -3.03 2.62
N ILE A 124 8.42 -3.58 2.27
CA ILE A 124 7.10 -3.13 2.71
C ILE A 124 6.42 -4.30 3.42
N LEU A 125 6.10 -4.13 4.70
CA LEU A 125 5.37 -5.13 5.46
C LEU A 125 3.88 -5.04 5.10
N ILE A 126 3.35 -6.07 4.43
CA ILE A 126 1.94 -6.14 4.03
C ILE A 126 1.09 -6.48 5.25
N ALA A 127 1.44 -7.54 5.98
CA ALA A 127 0.68 -7.99 7.14
C ALA A 127 1.54 -8.75 8.15
N ARG A 128 1.07 -8.76 9.39
CA ARG A 128 1.48 -9.70 10.44
C ARG A 128 0.25 -10.44 10.90
N GLY A 129 0.27 -11.77 10.83
CA GLY A 129 -0.89 -12.57 11.18
C GLY A 129 -0.65 -14.07 10.99
N PRO A 130 -1.68 -14.90 11.17
CA PRO A 130 -1.54 -16.35 11.11
C PRO A 130 -1.29 -16.88 9.69
N GLN A 131 -1.56 -16.08 8.64
CA GLN A 131 -1.40 -16.47 7.24
C GLN A 131 -1.10 -15.24 6.36
N ALA A 132 -0.58 -15.48 5.15
CA ALA A 132 -0.38 -14.45 4.13
C ALA A 132 -1.73 -13.93 3.63
N VAL A 133 -1.77 -12.67 3.22
CA VAL A 133 -3.01 -11.98 2.83
C VAL A 133 -3.15 -11.76 1.32
N LEU A 134 -2.07 -11.95 0.57
CA LEU A 134 -2.08 -11.88 -0.89
C LEU A 134 -2.30 -13.25 -1.52
N THR A 135 -3.18 -13.30 -2.51
CA THR A 135 -3.28 -14.44 -3.44
C THR A 135 -2.24 -14.34 -4.56
N GLU A 136 -1.99 -15.43 -5.29
CA GLU A 136 -1.12 -15.40 -6.47
C GLU A 136 -1.60 -14.42 -7.55
N ASP A 137 -2.92 -14.27 -7.70
CA ASP A 137 -3.51 -13.28 -8.61
C ASP A 137 -3.24 -11.84 -8.15
N ASP A 138 -3.36 -11.56 -6.85
CA ASP A 138 -3.00 -10.25 -6.29
C ASP A 138 -1.52 -9.91 -6.56
N ILE A 139 -0.63 -10.88 -6.38
CA ILE A 139 0.81 -10.70 -6.61
C ILE A 139 1.07 -10.44 -8.10
N ARG A 140 0.39 -11.16 -9.00
CA ARG A 140 0.52 -10.97 -10.45
C ARG A 140 0.06 -9.57 -10.86
N GLU A 141 -1.11 -9.15 -10.39
CA GLU A 141 -1.67 -7.81 -10.66
C GLU A 141 -0.77 -6.70 -10.09
N LEU A 142 -0.27 -6.86 -8.86
CA LEU A 142 0.64 -5.90 -8.24
C LEU A 142 1.96 -5.78 -9.01
N ARG A 143 2.55 -6.92 -9.40
CA ARG A 143 3.77 -6.96 -10.22
C ARG A 143 3.55 -6.25 -11.55
N ALA A 144 2.40 -6.47 -12.20
CA ALA A 144 2.05 -5.80 -13.44
C ALA A 144 1.86 -4.29 -13.24
N ALA A 145 1.24 -3.86 -12.14
CA ALA A 145 1.10 -2.43 -11.83
C ALA A 145 2.45 -1.75 -11.57
N ILE A 146 3.39 -2.42 -10.90
CA ILE A 146 4.70 -1.85 -10.56
C ILE A 146 5.68 -1.89 -11.75
N LEU A 147 5.83 -3.05 -12.39
CA LEU A 147 6.83 -3.29 -13.44
C LEU A 147 6.28 -3.12 -14.87
N GLY A 148 4.96 -2.95 -15.02
CA GLY A 148 4.33 -2.74 -16.31
C GLY A 148 4.77 -1.44 -16.98
N ALA A 149 4.30 -1.23 -18.21
CA ALA A 149 4.68 -0.09 -19.03
C ALA A 149 4.58 1.23 -18.25
N GLN A 150 5.65 2.02 -18.34
CA GLN A 150 5.74 3.33 -17.72
C GLN A 150 5.42 4.38 -18.76
N ALA A 151 4.58 5.36 -18.38
CA ALA A 151 4.36 6.53 -19.21
C ALA A 151 5.74 7.20 -19.42
N LYS A 152 6.09 7.43 -20.69
CA LYS A 152 7.35 8.09 -21.08
C LYS A 152 7.32 9.57 -20.73
#